data_AF-A0AAD9H5Q8-F1
#
_entry.id   AF-A0AAD9H5Q8-F1
#
_cell.length_a   1.000
_cell.length_b   1.000
_cell.length_c   1.000
_cell.angle_alpha   90.00
_cell.angle_beta   90.00
_cell.angle_gamma   90.00
#
_symmetry.space_group_name_H-M   'P 1'
#
loop_
_entity.id
_entity.type
_entity.pdbx_description
1 polymer ?
#
loop_
_entity_poly.entity_id
_entity_poly.type
_entity_poly.pdbx_seq_one_letter_code
_entity_poly.pdbx_strand_id
1 'polypeptide(L)' 'TGRRSVVFSTFLAGRNVAMAGIEKLTGLTITHVPIMVRLAAGHRVRQFLGLIQDEAISIMLYENKGMRAITKL' A
#
# COMPACT_ATOMS: atom_id res chain seq x y z
N THR A 1 10.94 17.93 0.16
CA THR A 1 10.03 18.18 1.30
C THR A 1 10.80 18.02 2.61
N GLY A 2 10.99 19.08 3.40
CA GLY A 2 11.68 19.01 4.71
C GLY A 2 10.81 18.46 5.85
N ARG A 3 9.84 17.58 5.54
CA ARG A 3 8.84 17.08 6.50
C ARG A 3 9.20 15.67 6.93
N ARG A 4 8.96 15.36 8.22
CA ARG A 4 9.19 14.04 8.82
C ARG A 4 8.08 13.03 8.54
N SER A 5 7.03 13.41 7.82
CA SER A 5 5.96 12.52 7.36
C SER A 5 5.72 12.77 5.88
N VAL A 6 5.62 11.70 5.11
CA VAL A 6 5.39 11.73 3.66
C VAL A 6 4.29 10.74 3.33
N VAL A 7 3.33 11.16 2.52
CA VAL A 7 2.31 10.28 1.94
C VAL A 7 2.59 10.19 0.45
N PHE A 8 2.64 8.98 -0.09
CA PHE A 8 2.75 8.75 -1.53
C PHE A 8 1.82 7.61 -1.95
N SER A 9 1.40 7.64 -3.20
CA SER A 9 0.56 6.57 -3.76
C SER A 9 1.45 5.47 -4.30
N THR A 10 1.09 4.21 -4.02
CA THR A 10 1.68 3.04 -4.68
C THR A 10 0.65 2.36 -5.56
N PHE A 11 1.13 1.74 -6.66
CA PHE A 11 0.30 0.92 -7.54
C PHE A 11 0.47 -0.55 -7.15
N LEU A 12 -0.66 -1.24 -7.02
CA LEU A 12 -0.74 -2.67 -6.76
C LEU A 12 -1.44 -3.35 -7.93
N ALA A 13 -1.10 -4.61 -8.18
CA ALA A 13 -1.75 -5.39 -9.22
C ALA A 13 -3.25 -5.63 -8.91
N GLY A 14 -3.67 -5.51 -7.64
CA GLY A 14 -5.03 -5.75 -7.13
C GLY A 14 -5.54 -7.15 -7.41
N ARG A 15 -4.63 -8.13 -7.32
CA ARG A 15 -4.90 -9.55 -7.57
C ARG A 15 -4.90 -10.40 -6.31
N ASN A 16 -4.71 -9.79 -5.13
CA ASN A 16 -4.78 -10.49 -3.85
C ASN A 16 -6.25 -10.73 -3.44
N VAL A 17 -6.98 -11.49 -4.25
CA VAL A 17 -8.38 -11.89 -4.00
C VAL A 17 -8.47 -13.41 -4.05
N ALA A 18 -9.38 -13.97 -3.25
CA ALA A 18 -9.64 -15.41 -3.21
C ALA A 18 -10.44 -15.89 -4.43
N MET A 19 -9.88 -15.70 -5.64
CA MET A 19 -10.48 -16.10 -6.91
C MET A 19 -9.50 -16.98 -7.70
N ALA A 20 -9.95 -18.18 -8.06
CA ALA A 20 -9.16 -19.07 -8.91
C ALA A 20 -8.89 -18.42 -10.27
N GLY A 21 -7.62 -18.39 -10.68
CA GLY A 21 -7.23 -17.86 -11.99
C GLY A 21 -7.13 -16.33 -12.08
N ILE A 22 -7.17 -15.59 -10.97
CA ILE A 22 -7.01 -14.13 -10.96
C ILE A 22 -5.73 -13.67 -11.67
N GLU A 23 -4.66 -14.45 -11.58
CA GLU A 23 -3.38 -14.16 -12.26
C GLU A 23 -3.46 -14.22 -13.79
N LYS A 24 -4.48 -14.89 -14.34
CA LYS A 24 -4.68 -15.04 -15.78
C LYS A 24 -5.85 -14.19 -16.28
N LEU A 25 -6.52 -13.46 -15.39
CA LEU A 25 -7.67 -12.64 -15.74
C LEU A 25 -7.24 -11.45 -16.60
N THR A 26 -7.83 -11.32 -17.78
CA THR A 26 -7.73 -10.13 -18.62
C THR A 26 -8.78 -9.12 -18.14
N GLY A 27 -8.33 -8.04 -17.47
CA GLY A 27 -9.22 -7.02 -16.92
C GLY A 27 -8.45 -5.99 -16.09
N LEU A 28 -9.10 -4.87 -15.75
CA LEU A 28 -8.51 -3.84 -14.89
C LEU A 28 -8.53 -4.31 -13.43
N THR A 29 -7.43 -4.90 -12.98
CA THR A 29 -7.22 -5.26 -11.57
C THR A 29 -6.35 -4.24 -10.84
N ILE A 30 -5.71 -3.30 -11.55
CA ILE A 30 -4.78 -2.34 -10.93
C ILE A 30 -5.50 -1.47 -9.91
N THR A 31 -4.96 -1.44 -8.69
CA THR A 31 -5.42 -0.58 -7.60
C THR A 31 -4.29 0.35 -7.16
N HIS A 32 -4.65 1.48 -6.56
CA HIS A 32 -3.67 2.37 -5.96
C HIS A 32 -4.09 2.68 -4.54
N VAL A 33 -3.11 2.67 -3.63
CA VAL A 33 -3.32 2.90 -2.20
C VAL A 33 -2.32 3.94 -1.70
N PRO A 34 -2.73 4.86 -0.80
CA PRO A 34 -1.80 5.76 -0.16
C PRO A 34 -0.99 5.02 0.91
N ILE A 35 0.32 5.22 0.92
CA ILE A 35 1.21 4.79 2.01
C ILE A 35 1.68 6.04 2.74
N MET A 36 1.44 6.10 4.05
CA MET A 36 1.96 7.15 4.92
C MET A 36 3.19 6.64 5.66
N VAL A 37 4.32 7.32 5.49
CA VAL A 37 5.57 6.97 6.15
C VAL A 37 6.03 8.11 7.07
N ARG A 38 6.40 7.76 8.31
CA ARG A 38 7.01 8.69 9.27
C ARG A 38 8.50 8.40 9.44
N LEU A 39 9.32 9.41 9.19
CA LEU A 39 10.77 9.39 9.33
C LEU A 39 11.16 9.77 10.77
N ALA A 40 11.55 8.77 11.56
CA ALA A 40 12.14 8.98 12.88
C ALA A 40 13.67 9.17 12.76
N ALA A 41 14.21 10.06 13.59
CA ALA A 41 15.66 10.25 13.64
C ALA A 41 16.29 9.02 14.31
N GLY A 42 17.34 8.45 13.69
CA GLY A 42 18.05 7.29 14.22
C GLY A 42 17.59 5.92 13.72
N HIS A 43 16.57 5.82 12.84
CA HIS A 43 16.24 4.56 12.19
C HIS A 43 17.35 4.12 11.23
N ARG A 44 17.82 2.88 11.38
CA ARG A 44 18.65 2.24 10.35
C ARG A 44 17.77 1.95 9.14
N VAL A 45 18.37 1.95 7.95
CA VAL A 45 17.67 1.63 6.68
C VAL A 45 16.87 0.32 6.77
N ARG A 46 17.44 -0.72 7.40
CA ARG A 46 16.74 -2.01 7.59
C ARG A 46 15.43 -1.89 8.39
N GLN A 47 15.42 -1.06 9.43
CA GLN A 47 14.24 -0.87 10.29
C GLN A 47 13.19 -0.09 9.53
N PHE A 48 13.63 0.92 8.78
CA PHE A 48 12.75 1.70 7.93
C PHE A 48 12.07 0.89 6.83
N LEU A 49 12.83 0.01 6.14
CA LEU A 49 12.26 -0.90 5.14
C LEU A 49 11.29 -1.92 5.77
N GLY A 50 11.61 -2.44 6.96
CA GLY A 50 10.70 -3.30 7.72
C GLY A 50 9.37 -2.60 8.02
N LEU A 51 9.42 -1.36 8.51
CA LEU A 51 8.21 -0.57 8.78
C LEU A 51 7.37 -0.33 7.52
N ILE A 52 8.01 -0.06 6.36
CA ILE A 52 7.29 0.08 5.09
C ILE A 52 6.63 -1.24 4.69
N GLN A 53 7.31 -2.36 4.88
CA GLN A 53 6.78 -3.67 4.54
C GLN A 53 5.61 -4.07 5.44
N ASP A 54 5.70 -3.81 6.74
CA ASP A 54 4.61 -4.04 7.70
C ASP A 54 3.39 -3.19 7.36
N GLU A 55 3.60 -1.92 7.01
CA GLU A 55 2.54 -1.02 6.56
C GLU A 55 1.88 -1.53 5.26
N ALA A 56 2.68 -1.96 4.29
CA ALA A 56 2.17 -2.53 3.04
C ALA A 56 1.33 -3.79 3.27
N ILE A 57 1.74 -4.68 4.20
CA ILE A 57 0.99 -5.88 4.58
C ILE A 57 -0.34 -5.50 5.25
N SER A 58 -0.35 -4.51 6.14
CA SER A 58 -1.57 -4.00 6.78
C SER A 58 -2.59 -3.51 5.74
N ILE A 59 -2.12 -2.88 4.66
CA ILE A 59 -2.95 -2.32 3.59
C ILE A 59 -3.47 -3.40 2.63
N MET A 60 -2.84 -4.57 2.50
CA MET A 60 -3.28 -5.65 1.60
C MET A 60 -4.75 -6.06 1.82
N LEU A 61 -5.23 -6.02 3.06
CA LEU A 61 -6.64 -6.31 3.39
C LEU A 61 -7.64 -5.30 2.79
N TYR A 62 -7.16 -4.12 2.40
CA TYR A 62 -7.95 -2.99 1.92
C TYR A 62 -7.62 -2.61 0.47
N GLU A 63 -6.69 -3.30 -0.20
CA GLU A 63 -6.20 -2.91 -1.53
C GLU A 63 -7.29 -2.92 -2.62
N ASN A 64 -8.34 -3.73 -2.42
CA ASN A 64 -9.48 -3.84 -3.32
C ASN A 64 -10.68 -2.97 -2.88
N LYS A 65 -10.54 -2.24 -1.76
CA LYS A 65 -11.53 -1.21 -1.40
C LYS A 65 -11.23 0.01 -2.26
N GLY A 66 -12.17 0.37 -3.13
CA GLY A 66 -12.00 1.52 -4.01
C GLY A 66 -11.60 2.78 -3.23
N MET A 67 -10.72 3.61 -3.79
CA MET A 67 -10.16 4.82 -3.15
C MET A 67 -11.20 5.72 -2.48
N ARG A 68 -12.41 5.82 -3.06
CA ARG A 68 -13.54 6.57 -2.46
C ARG A 68 -13.90 6.09 -1.05
N ALA A 69 -13.72 4.82 -0.74
CA ALA A 69 -13.93 4.25 0.59
C ALA A 69 -12.77 4.58 1.52
N ILE A 70 -11.54 4.66 1.01
CA ILE A 70 -10.32 4.97 1.79
C ILE A 70 -10.29 6.46 2.16
N THR A 71 -10.68 7.37 1.27
CA THR A 71 -10.70 8.82 1.53
C THR A 71 -11.81 9.25 2.51
N LYS A 72 -12.77 8.37 2.81
CA LYS A 72 -13.90 8.65 3.71
C LYS A 72 -13.72 8.08 5.13
N LEU A 73 -12.65 7.32 5.37
CA LEU A 73 -12.24 6.85 6.69
C LEU A 73 -11.29 7.86 7.34
#